data_AF-A0A1J4VF44-F1
#
_entry.id   AF-A0A1J4VF44-F1
#
_cell.length_a   1.000
_cell.length_b   1.000
_cell.length_c   1.000
_cell.angle_alpha   90.00
_cell.angle_beta   90.00
_cell.angle_gamma   90.00
#
_symmetry.space_group_name_H-M   'P 1'
#
loop_
_entity.id
_entity.type
_entity.pdbx_description
1 polymer ?
#
loop_
_entity_poly.entity_id
_entity_poly.type
_entity_poly.pdbx_seq_one_letter_code
_entity_poly.pdbx_strand_id
1 'polypeptide(L)'
;MVKYYAHSLKGRPREEWQELEEHLKNVATRAKTFAADFGAGEWAYAAGMMHDIGKYSKEFQDMLAKSINEDANDEQQRGPDHSSAGAQK
;
A
#
# COMPACT_ATOMS: atom_id res chain seq x y z
N MET A 1 -6.23 -18.73 -0.98
CA MET A 1 -5.39 -17.80 -0.20
C MET A 1 -6.13 -16.48 -0.08
N VAL A 2 -5.98 -15.78 1.05
CA VAL A 2 -6.59 -14.45 1.25
C VAL A 2 -5.79 -13.42 0.45
N LYS A 3 -6.46 -12.60 -0.37
CA LYS A 3 -5.84 -11.49 -1.11
C LYS A 3 -5.94 -10.20 -0.30
N TYR A 4 -4.87 -9.40 -0.34
CA TYR A 4 -4.80 -8.06 0.26
C TYR A 4 -4.51 -7.05 -0.83
N TYR A 5 -5.07 -5.86 -0.70
CA TYR A 5 -4.98 -4.83 -1.74
C TYR A 5 -4.37 -3.54 -1.19
N ALA A 6 -3.50 -2.92 -1.99
CA ALA A 6 -2.95 -1.60 -1.68
C ALA A 6 -3.85 -0.47 -2.18
N HIS A 7 -4.51 -0.68 -3.32
CA HIS A 7 -5.35 0.30 -4.00
C HIS A 7 -6.58 -0.37 -4.61
N SER A 8 -7.71 0.33 -4.56
CA SER A 8 -8.94 -0.03 -5.26
C SER A 8 -9.13 0.86 -6.48
N LEU A 9 -9.99 0.40 -7.40
CA LEU A 9 -10.45 1.17 -8.55
C LEU A 9 -11.95 1.42 -8.40
N LYS A 10 -12.38 2.68 -8.46
CA LYS A 10 -13.79 3.08 -8.28
C LYS A 10 -14.67 2.40 -9.33
N GLY A 11 -15.76 1.77 -8.88
CA GLY A 11 -16.71 1.08 -9.76
C GLY A 11 -16.15 -0.17 -10.45
N ARG A 12 -14.95 -0.63 -10.07
CA ARG A 12 -14.32 -1.83 -10.64
C ARG A 12 -14.25 -2.96 -9.61
N PRO A 13 -14.35 -4.22 -10.07
CA PRO A 13 -14.36 -5.36 -9.17
C PRO A 13 -12.94 -5.62 -8.62
N ARG A 14 -12.84 -6.42 -7.54
CA ARG A 14 -11.58 -6.62 -6.81
C ARG A 14 -10.47 -7.28 -7.63
N GLU A 15 -10.83 -7.97 -8.71
CA GLU A 15 -9.92 -8.59 -9.66
C GLU A 15 -9.08 -7.56 -10.41
N GLU A 16 -9.54 -6.31 -10.51
CA GLU A 16 -8.80 -5.20 -11.11
C GLU A 16 -8.04 -4.36 -10.07
N TRP A 17 -8.13 -4.70 -8.79
CA TRP A 17 -7.45 -3.96 -7.73
C TRP A 17 -5.98 -4.33 -7.64
N GLN A 18 -5.15 -3.39 -7.20
CA GLN A 18 -3.72 -3.66 -7.06
C GLN A 18 -3.47 -4.47 -5.79
N GLU A 19 -2.88 -5.65 -5.95
CA GLU A 19 -2.48 -6.49 -4.82
C GLU A 19 -1.36 -5.80 -4.00
N LEU A 20 -1.45 -5.91 -2.68
CA LEU A 20 -0.51 -5.25 -1.77
C LEU A 20 0.92 -5.75 -1.96
N GLU A 21 1.11 -7.05 -2.17
CA GLU A 21 2.43 -7.63 -2.41
C GLU A 21 3.06 -7.06 -3.68
N GLU A 22 2.28 -6.94 -4.76
CA GLU A 22 2.74 -6.34 -6.02
C GLU A 22 3.15 -4.88 -5.82
N HIS A 23 2.30 -4.11 -5.13
CA HIS A 23 2.57 -2.72 -4.80
C HIS A 23 3.90 -2.56 -4.05
N LEU A 24 4.10 -3.31 -2.96
CA LEU A 24 5.32 -3.25 -2.14
C LEU A 24 6.57 -3.60 -2.95
N LYS A 25 6.52 -4.66 -3.77
CA LYS A 25 7.64 -5.05 -4.65
C LYS A 25 7.96 -3.98 -5.69
N ASN A 26 6.94 -3.39 -6.31
CA ASN A 26 7.10 -2.35 -7.31
C ASN A 26 7.75 -1.08 -6.70
N VAL A 27 7.29 -0.67 -5.52
CA VAL A 27 7.88 0.47 -4.78
C VAL A 27 9.31 0.16 -4.35
N ALA A 28 9.54 -1.01 -3.74
CA ALA A 28 10.87 -1.43 -3.29
C ALA A 28 11.89 -1.49 -4.44
N THR A 29 11.49 -2.01 -5.61
CA THR A 29 12.35 -2.09 -6.80
C THR A 29 12.72 -0.71 -7.31
N ARG A 30 11.76 0.22 -7.38
CA ARG A 30 12.03 1.61 -7.80
C ARG A 30 12.92 2.34 -6.79
N ALA A 31 12.64 2.17 -5.50
CA ALA A 31 13.44 2.76 -4.42
C ALA A 31 14.90 2.28 -4.47
N LYS A 32 15.11 0.98 -4.69
CA LYS A 32 16.44 0.39 -4.91
C LYS A 32 17.18 1.05 -6.06
N THR A 33 16.53 1.23 -7.21
CA THR A 33 17.15 1.88 -8.38
C THR A 33 17.56 3.32 -8.07
N PHE A 34 16.72 4.09 -7.40
CA PHE A 34 17.06 5.48 -7.05
C PHE A 34 18.17 5.59 -6.00
N ALA A 35 18.26 4.63 -5.08
CA ALA A 35 19.28 4.61 -4.04
C ALA A 35 20.60 3.94 -4.47
N ALA A 36 20.64 3.35 -5.67
CA ALA A 36 21.80 2.61 -6.17
C ALA A 36 23.06 3.50 -6.26
N ASP A 37 22.91 4.73 -6.75
CA ASP A 37 24.02 5.69 -6.90
C ASP A 37 24.65 6.10 -5.55
N PHE A 38 23.92 5.91 -4.46
CA PHE A 38 24.38 6.17 -3.09
C PHE A 38 24.91 4.92 -2.38
N GLY A 39 24.98 3.77 -3.07
CA GLY A 39 25.31 2.48 -2.46
C GLY A 39 24.27 1.98 -1.45
N ALA A 40 23.07 2.57 -1.45
CA ALA A 40 22.01 2.32 -0.46
C ALA A 40 20.81 1.54 -1.06
N GLY A 41 20.99 0.89 -2.21
CA GLY A 41 19.93 0.20 -2.93
C GLY A 41 19.17 -0.84 -2.10
N GLU A 42 19.87 -1.71 -1.38
CA GLU A 42 19.22 -2.75 -0.55
C GLU A 42 18.48 -2.15 0.66
N TRP A 43 19.02 -1.09 1.26
CA TRP A 43 18.35 -0.38 2.35
C TRP A 43 17.05 0.26 1.86
N ALA A 44 17.07 0.89 0.68
CA ALA A 44 15.89 1.47 0.08
C ALA A 44 14.87 0.41 -0.36
N TYR A 45 15.33 -0.76 -0.84
CA TYR A 45 14.46 -1.90 -1.10
C TYR A 45 13.73 -2.34 0.17
N ALA A 46 14.47 -2.57 1.26
CA ALA A 46 13.89 -2.98 2.54
C ALA A 46 12.88 -1.95 3.07
N ALA A 47 13.23 -0.66 3.02
CA ALA A 47 12.32 0.41 3.40
C ALA A 47 11.05 0.42 2.53
N GLY A 48 11.18 0.27 1.21
CA GLY A 48 10.05 0.20 0.28
C GLY A 48 9.14 -1.01 0.54
N MET A 49 9.70 -2.15 0.92
CA MET A 49 8.92 -3.34 1.31
C MET A 49 8.13 -3.13 2.61
N MET A 50 8.66 -2.33 3.55
CA MET A 50 8.06 -2.13 4.88
C MET A 50 7.07 -0.97 4.94
N HIS A 51 7.24 0.05 4.10
CA HIS A 51 6.58 1.36 4.29
C HIS A 51 5.06 1.29 4.49
N ASP A 52 4.39 0.36 3.78
CA ASP A 52 2.94 0.21 3.77
C ASP A 52 2.48 -1.16 4.32
N ILE A 53 3.31 -1.84 5.11
CA ILE A 53 2.96 -3.16 5.67
C ILE A 53 1.70 -3.10 6.54
N GLY A 54 1.35 -1.94 7.10
CA GLY A 54 0.10 -1.74 7.85
C GLY A 54 -1.16 -1.89 7.01
N LYS A 55 -1.06 -1.87 5.67
CA LYS A 55 -2.20 -2.13 4.78
C LYS A 55 -2.69 -3.59 4.85
N TYR A 56 -1.92 -4.51 5.43
CA TYR A 56 -2.39 -5.86 5.76
C TYR A 56 -3.42 -5.89 6.90
N SER A 57 -3.60 -4.78 7.63
CA SER A 57 -4.58 -4.70 8.72
C SER A 57 -6.01 -4.88 8.22
N LYS A 58 -6.85 -5.49 9.07
CA LYS A 58 -8.28 -5.66 8.77
C LYS A 58 -8.96 -4.29 8.63
N GLU A 59 -8.60 -3.32 9.47
CA GLU A 59 -9.17 -1.97 9.41
C GLU A 59 -8.93 -1.30 8.05
N PHE A 60 -7.72 -1.42 7.50
CA PHE A 60 -7.39 -0.85 6.19
C PHE A 60 -8.14 -1.56 5.06
N GLN A 61 -8.17 -2.89 5.06
CA GLN A 61 -8.88 -3.65 4.01
C GLN A 61 -10.40 -3.41 4.05
N ASP A 62 -10.99 -3.28 5.24
CA ASP A 62 -12.41 -2.96 5.40
C ASP A 62 -12.73 -1.54 4.90
N MET A 63 -11.87 -0.55 5.18
CA MET A 63 -12.01 0.80 4.64
C MET A 63 -11.94 0.79 3.11
N LEU A 64 -10.94 0.10 2.54
CA LEU A 64 -10.77 -0.01 1.10
C LEU A 64 -11.98 -0.68 0.42
N ALA A 65 -12.61 -1.64 1.09
CA ALA A 65 -13.83 -2.29 0.63
C ALA A 65 -15.08 -1.40 0.71
N LYS A 66 -15.10 -0.38 1.58
CA LYS A 66 -16.22 0.55 1.72
C LYS A 66 -16.18 1.69 0.71
N SER A 67 -14.98 2.13 0.30
CA SER A 67 -14.79 3.25 -0.64
C SER A 67 -15.31 3.01 -2.06
N ILE A 68 -15.83 1.82 -2.35
CA ILE A 68 -16.39 1.42 -3.65
C ILE A 68 -17.86 1.84 -3.81
N ASN A 69 -18.61 1.98 -2.71
CA ASN A 69 -20.07 2.02 -2.72
C ASN A 69 -20.67 3.40 -2.45
N GLU A 70 -19.86 4.40 -2.11
CA GLU A 70 -20.36 5.72 -1.76
C GLU A 70 -19.94 6.74 -2.83
N ASP A 71 -20.88 7.63 -3.18
CA ASP A 71 -20.60 8.96 -3.74
C ASP A 71 -19.88 9.81 -2.68
N ALA A 72 -18.74 9.31 -2.21
CA ALA A 72 -17.90 9.98 -1.26
C ALA A 72 -17.42 11.26 -1.94
N ASN A 73 -17.97 12.40 -1.48
CA ASN A 73 -17.30 13.68 -1.59
C ASN A 73 -15.81 13.47 -1.33
N ASP A 74 -14.97 14.06 -2.17
CA ASP A 74 -13.50 14.04 -2.17
C ASP A 74 -12.85 14.54 -0.86
N GLU A 75 -13.62 14.68 0.22
CA GLU A 75 -13.09 14.78 1.57
C GLU A 75 -12.54 13.41 1.96
N GLN A 76 -11.24 13.25 1.75
CA GLN A 76 -10.42 12.17 2.27
C GLN A 76 -10.72 11.96 3.76
N GLN A 77 -11.68 11.08 4.07
CA GLN A 77 -11.76 10.48 5.38
C GLN A 77 -10.39 9.85 5.63
N ARG A 78 -9.65 10.39 6.60
CA ARG A 78 -8.34 9.86 6.95
C ARG A 78 -8.51 8.39 7.30
N GLY A 79 -7.99 7.53 6.43
CA GLY A 79 -7.98 6.10 6.66
C GLY A 79 -7.20 5.73 7.92
N PRO A 80 -7.29 4.47 8.38
CA PRO A 80 -6.49 4.01 9.50
C PRO A 80 -5.01 4.21 9.18
N ASP A 81 -4.23 4.52 10.22
CA ASP A 81 -2.80 4.67 10.08
C ASP A 81 -2.18 3.31 9.69
N HIS A 82 -1.70 3.26 8.46
CA HIS A 82 -1.03 2.11 7.86
C HIS A 82 0.47 2.35 7.72
N SER A 83 0.91 3.59 7.87
CA SER A 83 2.28 4.03 7.64
C SER A 83 3.19 3.79 8.85
N SER A 84 2.69 3.96 10.07
CA SER A 84 3.50 3.76 11.28
C SER A 84 3.92 2.31 11.49
N ALA A 85 3.16 1.35 10.94
CA ALA A 85 3.51 -0.07 11.01
C ALA A 85 4.88 -0.37 10.38
N GLY A 86 5.24 0.35 9.31
CA GLY A 86 6.53 0.21 8.63
C GLY A 86 7.68 1.01 9.25
N ALA A 87 7.40 1.85 10.26
CA ALA A 87 8.33 2.85 10.77
C ALA A 87 8.58 2.74 12.29
N GLN A 88 8.29 1.57 12.88
CA GLN A 88 8.49 1.32 14.30
C GLN A 88 9.99 1.27 14.65
N LYS A 89 10.34 1.77 15.83
CA LYS A 89 11.73 1.87 16.34
C LYS A 89 12.01 0.83 17.40
#